data_AF-A0A5C1AAE3-F1
#
_entry.id   AF-A0A5C1AAE3-F1
#
_cell.length_a   1.000
_cell.length_b   1.000
_cell.length_c   1.000
_cell.angle_alpha   90.00
_cell.angle_beta   90.00
_cell.angle_gamma   90.00
#
_symmetry.space_group_name_H-M   'P 1'
#
loop_
_entity.id
_entity.type
_entity.pdbx_description
1 polymer ?
#
loop_
_entity_poly.entity_id
_entity_poly.type
_entity_poly.pdbx_seq_one_letter_code
_entity_poly.pdbx_strand_id
1 'polypeptide(L)'
;MIVSNPVYERPTATAAPLAPPSSKAAIWTGRVLSALPALFLLMDGGMKLAKPDFVVKATTELGYSEAVIVPLGIVLTLATILYLIPRTAVLGAILLTGYLGGAVDVHVRVGHGAFEILFPVVFGIFLWLGLYLRDARVRSLVPLRSV
;
A
#
# COMPACT_ATOMS: atom_id res chain seq x y z
N MET A 1 -61.24 -13.29 19.94
CA MET A 1 -60.66 -12.87 18.66
C MET A 1 -59.18 -12.53 18.91
N ILE A 2 -58.30 -13.53 18.80
CA ILE A 2 -56.85 -13.35 18.96
C ILE A 2 -56.29 -13.21 17.54
N VAL A 3 -55.81 -12.02 17.21
CA VAL A 3 -55.15 -11.75 15.93
C VAL A 3 -53.73 -12.29 16.05
N SER A 4 -53.46 -13.46 15.46
CA SER A 4 -52.11 -14.00 15.31
C SER A 4 -51.33 -13.12 14.35
N ASN A 5 -50.36 -12.37 14.87
CA ASN A 5 -49.46 -11.54 14.08
C ASN A 5 -48.56 -12.45 13.22
N PRO A 6 -48.44 -12.23 11.90
CA PRO A 6 -47.56 -13.05 11.06
C PRO A 6 -46.10 -12.81 11.48
N VAL A 7 -45.40 -13.91 11.78
CA VAL A 7 -43.96 -13.90 12.00
C VAL A 7 -43.30 -13.43 10.71
N TYR A 8 -42.71 -12.24 10.71
CA TYR A 8 -41.80 -11.80 9.64
C TYR A 8 -40.57 -12.70 9.70
N GLU A 9 -40.53 -13.74 8.87
CA GLU A 9 -39.30 -14.48 8.59
C GLU A 9 -38.30 -13.50 7.97
N ARG A 10 -37.28 -13.12 8.74
CA ARG A 10 -36.18 -12.31 8.20
C ARG A 10 -35.53 -13.11 7.08
N PRO A 11 -35.38 -12.56 5.86
CA PRO A 11 -34.55 -13.18 4.84
C PRO A 11 -33.21 -13.52 5.47
N THR A 12 -32.85 -14.80 5.49
CA THR A 12 -31.51 -15.25 5.85
C THR A 12 -30.57 -14.55 4.89
N ALA A 13 -29.92 -13.48 5.35
CA ALA A 13 -28.91 -12.76 4.59
C ALA A 13 -27.84 -13.80 4.23
N THR A 14 -27.91 -14.29 3.00
CA THR A 14 -26.93 -15.21 2.45
C THR A 14 -25.64 -14.42 2.41
N ALA A 15 -24.71 -14.75 3.31
CA ALA A 15 -23.41 -14.09 3.36
C ALA A 15 -22.81 -14.14 1.96
N ALA A 16 -22.45 -12.97 1.41
CA ALA A 16 -21.88 -12.88 0.07
C ALA A 16 -20.71 -13.87 -0.05
N PRO A 17 -20.60 -14.62 -1.16
CA PRO A 17 -19.53 -15.60 -1.33
C PRO A 17 -18.16 -14.94 -1.14
N LEU A 18 -17.37 -15.44 -0.19
CA LEU A 18 -15.99 -15.00 -0.03
C LEU A 18 -15.19 -15.35 -1.28
N ALA A 19 -14.30 -14.45 -1.70
CA ALA A 19 -13.40 -14.70 -2.83
C ALA A 19 -12.63 -16.02 -2.60
N PRO A 20 -12.43 -16.83 -3.66
CA PRO A 20 -11.79 -18.13 -3.52
C PRO A 20 -10.38 -18.00 -2.94
N PRO A 21 -9.93 -18.95 -2.10
CA PRO A 21 -8.61 -18.90 -1.47
C PRO A 21 -7.49 -18.83 -2.52
N SER A 22 -6.42 -18.10 -2.20
CA SER A 22 -5.28 -17.96 -3.11
C SER A 22 -4.57 -19.30 -3.29
N SER A 23 -4.14 -19.61 -4.51
CA SER A 23 -3.24 -20.75 -4.74
C SER A 23 -1.88 -20.51 -4.06
N LYS A 24 -1.14 -21.59 -3.77
CA LYS A 24 0.21 -21.48 -3.17
C LYS A 24 1.16 -20.64 -4.04
N ALA A 25 1.07 -20.78 -5.37
CA ALA A 25 1.85 -20.00 -6.32
C ALA A 25 1.50 -18.50 -6.27
N ALA A 26 0.21 -18.15 -6.17
CA ALA A 26 -0.23 -16.77 -6.02
C ALA A 26 0.26 -16.15 -4.70
N ILE A 27 0.24 -16.89 -3.60
CA ILE A 27 0.75 -16.41 -2.30
C ILE A 27 2.25 -16.12 -2.37
N TRP A 28 3.04 -17.04 -2.95
CA TRP A 28 4.49 -16.84 -3.08
C TRP A 28 4.85 -15.69 -4.01
N THR A 29 4.17 -15.60 -5.17
CA THR A 29 4.32 -14.48 -6.10
C THR A 29 3.97 -13.17 -5.41
N GLY A 30 2.86 -13.14 -4.67
CA GLY A 30 2.44 -11.99 -3.89
C GLY A 30 3.46 -11.59 -2.83
N ARG A 31 4.08 -12.56 -2.14
CA ARG A 31 5.16 -12.29 -1.17
C ARG A 31 6.38 -11.66 -1.83
N VAL A 32 6.84 -12.18 -2.97
CA VAL A 32 8.00 -11.61 -3.68
C VAL A 32 7.71 -10.20 -4.18
N LEU A 33 6.55 -10.01 -4.81
CA LEU A 33 6.10 -8.69 -5.29
C LEU A 33 5.87 -7.68 -4.17
N SER A 34 5.50 -8.13 -2.97
CA SER A 34 5.38 -7.27 -1.78
C SER A 34 6.74 -6.99 -1.11
N ALA A 35 7.60 -8.00 -0.97
CA ALA A 35 8.78 -7.92 -0.13
C ALA A 35 9.88 -7.05 -0.74
N LEU A 36 10.12 -7.16 -2.05
CA LEU A 36 11.13 -6.35 -2.74
C LEU A 36 10.89 -4.84 -2.62
N PRO A 37 9.72 -4.30 -3.01
CA PRO A 37 9.46 -2.87 -2.86
C PRO A 37 9.40 -2.45 -1.40
N ALA A 38 8.83 -3.27 -0.50
CA ALA A 38 8.79 -2.93 0.92
C ALA A 38 10.18 -2.86 1.56
N LEU A 39 11.10 -3.76 1.20
CA LEU A 39 12.47 -3.71 1.70
C LEU A 39 13.20 -2.45 1.23
N PHE A 40 13.04 -2.09 -0.05
CA PHE A 40 13.61 -0.85 -0.58
C PHE A 40 13.04 0.39 0.12
N LEU A 41 11.73 0.47 0.34
CA LEU A 41 11.10 1.60 1.03
C LEU A 41 11.51 1.67 2.50
N LEU A 42 11.70 0.52 3.15
CA LEU A 42 12.21 0.47 4.52
C LEU A 42 13.66 0.96 4.60
N MET A 43 14.49 0.56 3.64
CA MET A 43 15.85 1.06 3.51
C MET A 43 15.87 2.57 3.24
N ASP A 44 15.07 3.08 2.31
CA ASP A 44 14.95 4.51 2.01
C ASP A 44 14.49 5.32 3.24
N GLY A 45 13.46 4.85 3.94
CA GLY A 45 13.02 5.43 5.21
C GLY A 45 14.15 5.45 6.25
N GLY A 46 14.86 4.32 6.42
CA GLY A 46 16.00 4.22 7.32
C GLY A 46 17.16 5.14 6.96
N MET A 47 17.47 5.30 5.67
CA MET A 47 18.50 6.24 5.19
C MET A 47 18.11 7.68 5.50
N LYS A 48 16.82 8.05 5.37
CA LYS A 48 16.32 9.36 5.79
C LYS A 48 16.44 9.59 7.31
N LEU A 49 16.33 8.54 8.13
CA LEU A 49 16.57 8.65 9.57
C LEU A 49 18.06 8.79 9.90
N ALA A 50 18.93 8.10 9.17
CA ALA A 50 20.39 8.16 9.33
C ALA A 50 21.01 9.45 8.77
N LYS A 51 20.36 10.10 7.81
CA LYS A 51 20.79 11.32 7.12
C LYS A 51 22.25 11.30 6.60
N PRO A 52 22.66 10.33 5.78
CA PRO A 52 23.96 10.41 5.11
C PRO A 52 23.97 11.58 4.09
N ASP A 53 25.15 12.11 3.79
CA ASP A 53 25.31 13.32 2.97
C ASP A 53 24.61 13.24 1.60
N PHE A 54 24.58 12.07 0.96
CA PHE A 54 23.92 11.89 -0.33
C PHE A 54 22.39 12.01 -0.24
N VAL A 55 21.77 11.61 0.89
CA VAL A 55 20.32 11.79 1.13
C VAL A 55 20.01 13.25 1.38
N VAL A 56 20.86 13.94 2.14
CA VAL A 56 20.75 15.39 2.37
C VAL A 56 20.81 16.13 1.05
N LYS A 57 21.85 15.86 0.24
CA LYS A 57 22.03 16.47 -1.08
C LYS A 57 20.85 16.17 -2.01
N ALA A 58 20.44 14.92 -2.14
CA ALA A 58 19.31 14.56 -2.98
C ALA A 58 18.01 15.26 -2.56
N THR A 59 17.77 15.42 -1.25
CA THR A 59 16.55 16.08 -0.75
C THR A 59 16.58 17.60 -0.98
N THR A 60 17.73 18.24 -0.77
CA THR A 60 17.88 19.67 -1.00
C THR A 60 17.85 20.05 -2.48
N GLU A 61 18.34 19.18 -3.37
CA GLU A 61 18.20 19.32 -4.82
C GLU A 61 16.73 19.28 -5.28
N LEU A 62 15.85 18.57 -4.56
CA LEU A 62 14.40 18.60 -4.80
C LEU A 62 13.73 19.89 -4.28
N GLY A 63 14.51 20.82 -3.72
CA GLY A 63 14.03 22.10 -3.20
C GLY A 63 13.43 22.02 -1.79
N TYR A 64 13.68 20.93 -1.07
CA TYR A 64 13.24 20.77 0.33
C TYR A 64 14.32 21.19 1.32
N SER A 65 13.87 21.70 2.48
CA SER A 65 14.76 21.94 3.62
C SER A 65 15.26 20.62 4.22
N GLU A 66 16.52 20.58 4.65
CA GLU A 66 17.09 19.42 5.35
C GLU A 66 16.25 18.99 6.59
N ALA A 67 15.55 19.95 7.22
CA ALA A 67 14.71 19.69 8.38
C ALA A 67 13.55 18.72 8.11
N VAL A 68 13.11 18.56 6.87
CA VAL A 68 12.00 17.64 6.54
C VAL A 68 12.44 16.20 6.32
N ILE A 69 13.75 15.92 6.19
CA ILE A 69 14.26 14.59 5.87
C ILE A 69 13.84 13.55 6.91
N VAL A 70 14.06 13.84 8.20
CA VAL A 70 13.72 12.91 9.29
C VAL A 70 12.22 12.70 9.40
N PRO A 71 11.36 13.76 9.41
CA PRO A 71 9.91 13.57 9.33
C PRO A 71 9.46 12.67 8.18
N LEU A 72 9.99 12.87 6.96
CA LEU A 72 9.68 12.02 5.81
C LEU A 72 10.14 10.57 6.03
N GLY A 73 11.32 10.38 6.63
CA GLY A 73 11.84 9.06 7.00
C GLY A 73 10.96 8.35 8.02
N ILE A 74 10.44 9.05 9.03
CA ILE A 74 9.53 8.50 10.04
C ILE A 74 8.23 8.05 9.37
N VAL A 75 7.59 8.91 8.58
CA VAL A 75 6.32 8.59 7.89
C VAL A 75 6.49 7.38 6.98
N LEU A 76 7.52 7.36 6.15
CA LEU A 76 7.79 6.25 5.23
C LEU A 76 8.06 4.94 5.99
N THR A 77 8.91 4.98 7.01
CA THR A 77 9.28 3.81 7.80
C THR A 77 8.08 3.21 8.51
N LEU A 78 7.27 4.04 9.17
CA LEU A 78 6.06 3.58 9.86
C LEU A 78 5.03 3.00 8.89
N ALA A 79 4.76 3.67 7.77
CA ALA A 79 3.86 3.16 6.74
C ALA A 79 4.33 1.81 6.18
N THR A 80 5.64 1.67 5.98
CA THR A 80 6.26 0.42 5.49
C THR A 80 6.18 -0.71 6.52
N ILE A 81 6.42 -0.42 7.80
CA ILE A 81 6.27 -1.41 8.89
C ILE A 81 4.82 -1.88 8.97
N LEU A 82 3.85 -0.97 8.89
CA LEU A 82 2.42 -1.32 8.87
C LEU A 82 2.08 -2.20 7.66
N TYR A 83 2.69 -1.96 6.50
CA TYR A 83 2.50 -2.77 5.30
C TYR A 83 3.05 -4.20 5.46
N LEU A 84 4.20 -4.34 6.12
CA LEU A 84 4.87 -5.63 6.35
C LEU A 84 4.10 -6.52 7.34
N ILE A 85 3.41 -5.93 8.32
CA ILE A 85 2.61 -6.66 9.30
C ILE A 85 1.29 -7.11 8.66
N PRO A 86 1.00 -8.43 8.53
CA PRO A 86 -0.17 -8.92 7.79
C PRO A 86 -1.52 -8.40 8.29
N ARG A 87 -1.63 -8.11 9.59
CA ARG A 87 -2.87 -7.59 10.20
C ARG A 87 -3.16 -6.14 9.81
N THR A 88 -2.13 -5.35 9.48
CA THR A 88 -2.23 -3.93 9.15
C THR A 88 -1.85 -3.63 7.70
N ALA A 89 -1.59 -4.66 6.89
CA ALA A 89 -1.00 -4.52 5.57
C ALA A 89 -1.80 -3.60 4.63
N VAL A 90 -3.13 -3.66 4.71
CA VAL A 90 -4.04 -2.78 3.93
C VAL A 90 -3.85 -1.31 4.32
N LEU A 91 -3.80 -1.00 5.63
CA LEU A 91 -3.55 0.36 6.11
C LEU A 91 -2.17 0.86 5.66
N GLY A 92 -1.14 0.02 5.78
CA GLY A 92 0.18 0.35 5.27
C GLY A 92 0.19 0.63 3.77
N ALA A 93 -0.52 -0.17 2.96
CA ALA A 93 -0.63 0.04 1.51
C ALA A 93 -1.29 1.39 1.18
N ILE A 94 -2.34 1.76 1.91
CA ILE A 94 -3.02 3.05 1.74
C ILE A 94 -2.07 4.21 2.08
N LEU A 95 -1.39 4.15 3.22
CA LEU A 95 -0.43 5.19 3.64
C LEU A 95 0.73 5.32 2.64
N LEU A 96 1.28 4.21 2.16
CA LEU A 96 2.32 4.20 1.14
C LEU A 96 1.82 4.75 -0.20
N THR A 97 0.56 4.54 -0.56
CA THR A 97 -0.02 5.14 -1.77
C THR A 97 -0.03 6.66 -1.68
N GLY A 98 -0.42 7.22 -0.52
CA GLY A 98 -0.35 8.66 -0.29
C GLY A 98 1.08 9.20 -0.34
N TYR A 99 2.02 8.50 0.31
CA TYR A 99 3.44 8.88 0.31
C TYR A 99 4.05 8.87 -1.11
N LEU A 100 3.81 7.79 -1.87
CA LEU A 100 4.32 7.63 -3.23
C LEU A 100 3.65 8.61 -4.20
N GLY A 101 2.37 8.96 -4.00
CA GLY A 101 1.71 10.03 -4.75
C GLY A 101 2.38 11.39 -4.54
N GLY A 102 2.82 11.70 -3.31
CA GLY A 102 3.63 12.89 -3.03
C GLY A 102 5.00 12.85 -3.73
N ALA A 103 5.64 11.69 -3.80
CA ALA A 103 6.89 11.53 -4.54
C ALA A 103 6.72 11.79 -6.05
N VAL A 104 5.62 11.32 -6.65
CA VAL A 104 5.26 11.63 -8.04
C VAL A 104 5.13 13.15 -8.23
N ASP A 105 4.35 13.81 -7.38
CA ASP A 105 4.10 15.26 -7.45
C ASP A 105 5.39 16.08 -7.37
N VAL A 106 6.31 15.72 -6.47
CA VAL A 106 7.62 16.38 -6.33
C VAL A 106 8.44 16.28 -7.61
N HIS A 107 8.52 15.09 -8.23
CA HIS A 107 9.27 14.91 -9.47
C HIS A 107 8.64 15.66 -10.64
N VAL A 108 7.31 15.71 -10.71
CA VAL A 108 6.59 16.55 -11.69
C VAL A 108 6.90 18.03 -11.46
N ARG A 109 6.82 18.51 -10.21
CA ARG A 109 7.04 19.91 -9.83
C ARG A 109 8.45 20.39 -10.17
N VAL A 110 9.46 19.56 -9.97
CA VAL A 110 10.87 19.89 -10.26
C VAL A 110 11.20 19.70 -11.76
N GLY A 111 10.29 19.13 -12.54
CA GLY A 111 10.46 18.94 -13.98
C GLY A 111 11.40 17.78 -14.33
N HIS A 112 11.47 16.75 -13.47
CA HIS A 112 12.23 15.53 -13.75
C HIS A 112 11.61 14.72 -14.91
N GLY A 113 12.38 13.75 -15.41
CA GLY A 113 11.97 12.89 -16.51
C GLY A 113 10.92 11.85 -16.12
N ALA A 114 10.49 11.08 -17.12
CA ALA A 114 9.50 10.03 -16.94
C ALA A 114 9.98 8.93 -15.98
N PHE A 115 11.29 8.68 -15.90
CA PHE A 115 11.82 7.63 -15.02
C PHE A 115 11.54 7.94 -13.55
N GLU A 116 11.88 9.15 -13.09
CA GLU A 116 11.69 9.59 -11.71
C GLU A 116 10.22 9.67 -11.33
N ILE A 117 9.37 10.07 -12.29
CA ILE A 117 7.92 10.15 -12.11
C ILE A 117 7.30 8.75 -12.02
N LEU A 118 7.69 7.81 -12.89
CA LEU A 118 7.10 6.47 -12.94
C LEU A 118 7.64 5.53 -11.86
N PHE A 119 8.86 5.78 -11.37
CA PHE A 119 9.48 4.97 -10.34
C PHE A 119 8.58 4.73 -9.11
N PRO A 120 8.05 5.76 -8.40
CA PRO A 120 7.13 5.56 -7.28
C PRO A 120 5.81 4.90 -7.68
N VAL A 121 5.33 5.10 -8.91
CA VAL A 121 4.09 4.48 -9.42
C VAL A 121 4.25 2.96 -9.52
N VAL A 122 5.37 2.49 -10.08
CA VAL A 122 5.69 1.06 -10.21
C VAL A 122 5.75 0.39 -8.83
N PHE A 123 6.31 1.07 -7.84
CA PHE A 123 6.32 0.59 -6.45
C PHE A 123 4.90 0.45 -5.89
N GLY A 124 4.05 1.47 -6.08
CA GLY A 124 2.65 1.42 -5.67
C GLY A 124 1.91 0.21 -6.28
N ILE A 125 2.11 -0.02 -7.58
CA ILE A 125 1.54 -1.17 -8.30
C ILE A 125 2.00 -2.49 -7.67
N PHE A 126 3.30 -2.68 -7.42
CA PHE A 126 3.80 -3.92 -6.84
C PHE A 126 3.31 -4.15 -5.40
N LEU A 127 3.24 -3.10 -4.59
CA LEU A 127 2.70 -3.20 -3.23
C LEU A 127 1.24 -3.67 -3.23
N TRP A 128 0.40 -3.08 -4.08
CA TRP A 128 -1.01 -3.46 -4.18
C TRP A 128 -1.22 -4.82 -4.86
N LEU A 129 -0.50 -5.11 -5.94
CA LEU A 129 -0.58 -6.39 -6.63
C LEU A 129 -0.12 -7.54 -5.72
N GLY A 130 0.99 -7.35 -5.00
CA GLY A 130 1.47 -8.34 -4.04
C GLY A 130 0.47 -8.61 -2.92
N LEU A 131 -0.18 -7.55 -2.42
CA LEU A 131 -1.24 -7.64 -1.42
C LEU A 131 -2.50 -8.33 -1.97
N TYR A 132 -2.93 -7.96 -3.18
CA TYR A 132 -4.07 -8.55 -3.87
C TYR A 132 -3.91 -10.06 -4.05
N LEU A 133 -2.72 -10.53 -4.44
CA LEU A 133 -2.45 -11.95 -4.64
C LEU A 133 -2.47 -12.76 -3.33
N ARG A 134 -2.06 -12.16 -2.20
CA ARG A 134 -1.91 -12.87 -0.91
C ARG A 134 -3.11 -12.74 0.03
N ASP A 135 -3.99 -11.74 -0.14
CA ASP A 135 -5.14 -11.52 0.76
C ASP A 135 -6.49 -11.62 0.03
N ALA A 136 -7.27 -12.65 0.36
CA ALA A 136 -8.60 -12.87 -0.22
C ALA A 136 -9.60 -11.76 0.12
N ARG A 137 -9.44 -11.07 1.26
CA ARG A 137 -10.34 -9.97 1.67
C ARG A 137 -10.16 -8.76 0.77
N VAL A 138 -8.92 -8.49 0.36
CA VAL A 138 -8.63 -7.41 -0.60
C VAL A 138 -9.24 -7.75 -1.95
N ARG A 139 -9.17 -9.01 -2.39
CA ARG A 139 -9.81 -9.46 -3.64
C ARG A 139 -11.33 -9.38 -3.61
N SER A 140 -11.96 -9.62 -2.45
CA SER A 140 -13.42 -9.44 -2.32
C SER A 140 -13.86 -7.99 -2.35
N LEU A 141 -13.01 -7.04 -1.91
CA LEU A 141 -13.33 -5.62 -1.94
C LEU A 141 -13.12 -4.99 -3.32
N VAL A 142 -12.19 -5.54 -4.11
CA VAL A 142 -11.85 -5.04 -5.46
C VAL A 142 -11.91 -6.19 -6.47
N PRO A 143 -13.10 -6.66 -6.85
CA PRO A 143 -13.24 -7.72 -7.85
C PRO A 143 -12.87 -7.20 -9.25
N LEU A 144 -11.93 -7.85 -9.92
CA LEU A 144 -11.52 -7.50 -11.29
C LEU A 144 -12.51 -7.99 -12.36
N ARG A 145 -13.44 -8.88 -12.00
CA ARG A 145 -14.54 -9.36 -12.82
C ARG A 145 -15.74 -9.69 -11.92
N SER A 146 -16.96 -9.43 -12.37
CA SER A 146 -18.16 -9.91 -11.69
C SER A 146 -18.18 -11.44 -11.76
N VAL A 147 -18.31 -12.08 -10.60
CA VAL A 147 -18.68 -13.51 -10.50
C VAL A 147 -20.19 -13.60 -10.57
#